data_AF-A0A4S8LZ39-F1
#
_entry.id   AF-A0A4S8LZ39-F1
#
_cell.length_a   1.000
_cell.length_b   1.000
_cell.length_c   1.000
_cell.angle_alpha   90.00
_cell.angle_beta   90.00
_cell.angle_gamma   90.00
#
_symmetry.space_group_name_H-M   'P 1'
#
loop_
_entity.id
_entity.type
_entity.pdbx_description
1 polymer ?
#
loop_
_entity_poly.entity_id
_entity_poly.type
_entity_poly.pdbx_seq_one_letter_code
_entity_poly.pdbx_strand_id
1 'polypeptide(L)'
;MSRSSIFPPKPPTLELRHQILTEIGNYCLPANFEERGCAVCGRLRLTTLLRPLAQSTFNQNLLIRPTVTRIERKSSMDPIKGSEEPILAPGCTDICNDCETILDKGSIPINSLANGQWIGIVPNELQGLTYAESLLVARIRHNRCVVRVKSGRGKLIANAVMFANPTAKIAQVLPPPRHELNEILAFVFMGSAKPTEDELKRIPLLVRRNKVAIALNWLKLNHQDYYDLNISAENLATYPLSGVPIEIQYMKTDEEEIIKDPLTMSDHDTEETEGTNSADQT
;
A
#
# COMPACT_ATOMS: atom_id res chain seq x y z
N MET A 1 23.48 34.04 -30.27
CA MET A 1 24.91 33.67 -30.29
C MET A 1 25.03 32.18 -29.98
N SER A 2 25.27 31.39 -31.02
CA SER A 2 25.38 29.92 -30.97
C SER A 2 26.68 29.53 -30.27
N ARG A 3 26.60 28.86 -29.11
CA ARG A 3 27.76 28.16 -28.54
C ARG A 3 27.95 26.86 -29.30
N SER A 4 28.82 26.88 -30.29
CA SER A 4 29.40 25.68 -30.89
C SER A 4 30.15 24.90 -29.81
N SER A 5 29.51 23.92 -29.18
CA SER A 5 30.18 22.95 -28.33
C SER A 5 30.67 21.81 -29.21
N ILE A 6 31.98 21.78 -29.47
CA ILE A 6 32.65 20.67 -30.15
C ILE A 6 32.35 19.39 -29.35
N PHE A 7 31.76 18.41 -30.02
CA PHE A 7 31.46 17.10 -29.45
C PHE A 7 32.42 16.04 -30.03
N PRO A 8 32.99 15.15 -29.21
CA PRO A 8 32.83 15.09 -27.76
C PRO A 8 33.57 16.24 -27.06
N PRO A 9 33.09 16.68 -25.88
CA PRO A 9 33.77 17.71 -25.10
C PRO A 9 35.19 17.26 -24.74
N LYS A 10 36.10 18.23 -24.63
CA LYS A 10 37.46 17.97 -24.12
C LYS A 10 37.38 17.38 -22.71
N PRO A 11 38.29 16.47 -22.33
CA PRO A 11 38.31 15.90 -20.98
C PRO A 11 38.49 17.00 -19.93
N PRO A 12 37.84 16.87 -18.75
CA PRO A 12 37.93 17.88 -17.69
C PRO A 12 39.35 17.97 -17.14
N THR A 13 39.76 19.18 -16.71
CA THR A 13 41.07 19.42 -16.09
C THR A 13 41.18 18.71 -14.74
N LEU A 14 42.41 18.54 -14.23
CA LEU A 14 42.64 17.86 -12.96
C LEU A 14 41.97 18.62 -11.79
N GLU A 15 41.98 19.94 -11.83
CA GLU A 15 41.33 20.81 -10.84
C GLU A 15 39.82 20.63 -10.85
N LEU A 16 39.21 20.62 -12.04
CA LEU A 16 37.77 20.40 -12.18
C LEU A 16 37.37 19.00 -11.70
N ARG A 17 38.17 17.97 -11.99
CA ARG A 17 37.94 16.62 -11.47
C ARG A 17 38.02 16.59 -9.95
N HIS A 18 39.04 17.23 -9.35
CA HIS A 18 39.18 17.30 -7.90
C HIS A 18 37.98 18.02 -7.27
N GLN A 19 37.57 19.16 -7.81
CA GLN A 19 36.40 19.90 -7.36
C GLN A 19 35.13 19.04 -7.42
N ILE A 20 34.87 18.38 -8.55
CA ILE A 20 33.71 17.48 -8.71
C ILE A 20 33.75 16.36 -7.66
N LEU A 21 34.90 15.72 -7.45
CA LEU A 21 35.04 14.65 -6.47
C LEU A 21 34.82 15.14 -5.03
N THR A 22 35.34 16.33 -4.68
CA THR A 22 35.13 16.94 -3.37
C THR A 22 33.68 17.34 -3.15
N GLU A 23 33.04 17.95 -4.16
CA GLU A 23 31.62 18.32 -4.09
C GLU A 23 30.73 17.09 -3.97
N ILE A 24 30.99 16.02 -4.74
CA ILE A 24 30.29 14.74 -4.60
C ILE A 24 30.53 14.15 -3.22
N GLY A 25 31.77 14.14 -2.73
CA GLY A 25 32.11 13.65 -1.40
C GLY A 25 31.34 14.38 -0.30
N ASN A 26 31.27 15.71 -0.39
CA ASN A 26 30.51 16.53 0.54
C ASN A 26 29.00 16.29 0.40
N TYR A 27 28.47 16.19 -0.81
CA TYR A 27 27.05 15.93 -1.06
C TYR A 27 26.63 14.55 -0.50
N CYS A 28 27.49 13.55 -0.66
CA CYS A 28 27.29 12.18 -0.17
C CYS A 28 27.56 12.01 1.34
N LEU A 29 27.75 13.09 2.11
CA LEU A 29 27.75 13.00 3.57
C LEU A 29 26.35 12.62 4.09
N PRO A 30 26.24 11.69 5.06
CA PRO A 30 24.94 11.25 5.57
C PRO A 30 24.03 12.38 6.05
N ALA A 31 24.60 13.44 6.64
CA ALA A 31 23.86 14.61 7.10
C ALA A 31 23.01 15.33 6.02
N ASN A 32 23.29 15.09 4.74
CA ASN A 32 22.60 15.74 3.61
C ASN A 32 21.42 14.96 3.05
N PHE A 33 21.24 13.69 3.43
CA PHE A 33 20.15 12.85 2.92
C PHE A 33 19.60 11.84 3.94
N GLU A 34 20.24 11.66 5.10
CA GLU A 34 19.64 10.90 6.20
C GLU A 34 18.42 11.64 6.74
N GLU A 35 17.27 11.00 6.62
CA GLU A 35 16.01 11.51 7.10
C GLU A 35 15.50 10.67 8.26
N ARG A 36 14.86 11.35 9.24
CA ARG A 36 14.01 10.69 10.24
C ARG A 36 12.64 11.34 10.28
N GLY A 37 11.69 10.65 10.89
CA GLY A 37 10.32 11.13 11.06
C GLY A 37 10.21 12.15 12.20
N CYS A 38 9.47 13.23 11.98
CA CYS A 38 9.04 14.12 13.05
C CYS A 38 7.84 13.52 13.80
N ALA A 39 7.92 13.45 15.13
CA ALA A 39 6.85 12.94 16.01
C ALA A 39 5.55 13.76 15.92
N VAL A 40 5.61 15.06 15.65
CA VAL A 40 4.41 15.93 15.63
C VAL A 40 3.67 15.88 14.30
N CYS A 41 4.37 15.90 13.17
CA CYS A 41 3.76 15.96 11.83
C CYS A 41 3.91 14.67 11.00
N GLY A 42 4.66 13.68 11.49
CA GLY A 42 4.89 12.40 10.82
C GLY A 42 5.75 12.47 9.54
N ARG A 43 6.21 13.66 9.13
CA ARG A 43 6.99 13.85 7.90
C ARG A 43 8.45 13.47 8.11
N LEU A 44 9.04 12.85 7.08
CA LEU A 44 10.49 12.70 6.96
C LEU A 44 11.14 14.08 6.80
N ARG A 45 12.22 14.28 7.56
CA ARG A 45 13.04 15.50 7.56
C ARG A 45 14.49 15.09 7.73
N LEU A 46 15.40 15.87 7.13
CA LEU A 46 16.83 15.71 7.37
C LEU A 46 17.12 15.71 8.88
N THR A 47 17.98 14.80 9.32
CA THR A 47 18.38 14.66 10.72
C THR A 47 18.93 15.98 11.30
N THR A 48 19.57 16.80 10.47
CA THR A 48 20.10 18.13 10.83
C THR A 48 19.01 19.17 11.15
N LEU A 49 17.76 18.94 10.72
CA LEU A 49 16.59 19.80 10.96
C LEU A 49 15.69 19.26 12.07
N LEU A 50 16.13 18.21 12.77
CA LEU A 50 15.42 17.56 13.85
C LEU A 50 16.12 17.83 15.18
N ARG A 51 15.32 17.90 16.25
CA ARG A 51 15.78 17.94 17.63
C ARG A 51 15.10 16.85 18.44
N PRO A 52 15.75 16.30 19.48
CA PRO A 52 15.10 15.34 20.36
C PRO A 52 13.86 15.95 21.01
N LEU A 53 12.72 15.29 20.88
CA LEU A 53 11.44 15.76 21.42
C LEU A 53 11.49 15.94 22.95
N ALA A 54 12.29 15.11 23.63
CA ALA A 54 12.49 15.18 25.07
C ALA A 54 13.16 16.49 25.54
N GLN A 55 13.80 17.23 24.64
CA GLN A 55 14.44 18.52 24.94
C GLN A 55 13.51 19.71 24.70
N SER A 56 12.37 19.50 24.06
CA SER A 56 11.40 20.56 23.76
C SER A 56 10.58 20.93 24.99
N THR A 57 10.25 22.22 25.12
CA THR A 57 9.59 22.78 26.32
C THR A 57 8.15 23.24 26.09
N PHE A 58 7.62 23.04 24.88
CA PHE A 58 6.25 23.43 24.55
C PHE A 58 5.21 22.67 25.38
N ASN A 59 4.01 23.26 25.49
CA ASN A 59 2.88 22.66 26.18
C ASN A 59 2.33 21.45 25.39
N GLN A 60 2.56 20.23 25.89
CA GLN A 60 2.10 19.00 25.24
C GLN A 60 0.57 18.88 25.18
N ASN A 61 -0.18 19.59 26.03
CA ASN A 61 -1.65 19.60 25.99
C ASN A 61 -2.20 20.13 24.66
N LEU A 62 -1.42 20.89 23.89
CA LEU A 62 -1.78 21.31 22.53
C LEU A 62 -1.99 20.13 21.59
N LEU A 63 -1.34 18.99 21.85
CA LEU A 63 -1.39 17.80 21.02
C LEU A 63 -2.40 16.76 21.54
N ILE A 64 -3.06 17.01 22.68
CA ILE A 64 -4.08 16.13 23.25
C ILE A 64 -5.43 16.49 22.64
N ARG A 65 -5.95 15.63 21.75
CA ARG A 65 -7.27 15.81 21.13
C ARG A 65 -8.06 14.51 21.13
N PRO A 66 -8.79 14.21 22.22
CA PRO A 66 -9.60 13.00 22.31
C PRO A 66 -10.67 12.91 21.22
N THR A 67 -11.13 14.04 20.67
CA THR A 67 -12.17 14.07 19.63
C THR A 67 -11.69 13.56 18.27
N VAL A 68 -10.38 13.51 18.01
CA VAL A 68 -9.82 13.07 16.72
C VAL A 68 -9.16 11.69 16.80
N THR A 69 -9.15 11.08 17.98
CA THR A 69 -8.60 9.75 18.21
C THR A 69 -9.65 8.83 18.78
N ARG A 70 -9.40 7.53 18.72
CA ARG A 70 -10.25 6.53 19.34
C ARG A 70 -9.40 5.43 19.93
N ILE A 71 -9.66 5.11 21.19
CA ILE A 71 -9.06 3.94 21.84
C ILE A 71 -9.75 2.70 21.30
N GLU A 72 -8.94 1.70 20.95
CA GLU A 72 -9.43 0.41 20.49
C GLU A 72 -10.27 -0.26 21.58
N ARG A 73 -11.45 -0.71 21.19
CA ARG A 73 -12.37 -1.51 22.00
C ARG A 73 -12.07 -2.98 21.78
N LYS A 74 -12.04 -3.74 22.86
CA LYS A 74 -11.90 -5.21 22.87
C LYS A 74 -13.25 -5.90 23.08
N SER A 75 -14.23 -5.18 23.60
CA SER A 75 -15.60 -5.64 23.83
C SER A 75 -16.64 -4.57 23.48
N SER A 76 -17.87 -5.01 23.18
CA SER A 76 -19.02 -4.11 23.00
C SER A 76 -19.38 -3.33 24.26
N MET A 77 -18.95 -3.79 25.44
CA MET A 77 -19.13 -3.10 26.71
C MET A 77 -18.12 -1.96 26.92
N ASP A 78 -17.01 -1.96 26.18
CA ASP A 78 -16.00 -0.92 26.32
C ASP A 78 -16.56 0.41 25.80
N PRO A 79 -16.39 1.52 26.55
CA PRO A 79 -16.89 2.82 26.15
C PRO A 79 -16.14 3.34 24.91
N ILE A 80 -16.85 4.10 24.08
CA ILE A 80 -16.23 4.85 22.98
C ILE A 80 -15.56 6.08 23.59
N LYS A 81 -14.22 6.11 23.60
CA LYS A 81 -13.43 7.23 24.12
C LYS A 81 -12.18 7.48 23.26
N GLY A 82 -11.75 8.74 23.23
CA GLY A 82 -10.48 9.14 22.62
C GLY A 82 -9.30 8.91 23.56
N SER A 83 -8.08 9.05 23.01
CA SER A 83 -6.87 9.08 23.82
C SER A 83 -6.72 10.42 24.52
N GLU A 84 -6.36 10.38 25.81
CA GLU A 84 -5.97 11.56 26.60
C GLU A 84 -4.46 11.84 26.54
N GLU A 85 -3.74 11.11 25.69
CA GLU A 85 -2.31 11.30 25.48
C GLU A 85 -2.02 12.23 24.28
N PRO A 86 -0.85 12.89 24.25
CA PRO A 86 -0.39 13.66 23.09
C PRO A 86 -0.34 12.80 21.83
N ILE A 87 -0.91 13.32 20.74
CA ILE A 87 -0.94 12.61 19.45
C ILE A 87 0.42 12.76 18.77
N LEU A 88 1.22 11.69 18.80
CA LEU A 88 2.58 11.64 18.27
C LEU A 88 2.78 10.42 17.36
N ALA A 89 3.66 10.55 16.35
CA ALA A 89 4.01 9.47 15.43
C ALA A 89 4.67 8.30 16.16
N PRO A 90 4.25 7.04 15.94
CA PRO A 90 4.80 5.91 16.67
C PRO A 90 6.28 5.72 16.28
N GLY A 91 7.14 5.50 17.26
CA GLY A 91 8.56 5.26 17.05
C GLY A 91 9.40 6.49 16.67
N CYS A 92 8.79 7.68 16.55
CA CYS A 92 9.52 8.92 16.31
C CYS A 92 9.89 9.60 17.63
N THR A 93 11.17 9.89 17.84
CA THR A 93 11.69 10.51 19.07
C THR A 93 12.03 11.99 18.92
N ASP A 94 11.79 12.56 17.74
CA ASP A 94 12.30 13.88 17.35
C ASP A 94 11.21 14.80 16.85
N ILE A 95 11.44 16.10 16.96
CA ILE A 95 10.61 17.15 16.42
C ILE A 95 11.38 17.95 15.37
N CYS A 96 10.70 18.39 14.30
CA CYS A 96 11.31 19.29 13.33
C CYS A 96 11.18 20.74 13.78
N ASN A 97 12.15 21.57 13.38
CA ASN A 97 12.20 23.00 13.73
C ASN A 97 10.88 23.74 13.43
N ASP A 98 10.22 23.43 12.30
CA ASP A 98 8.93 24.03 11.93
C ASP A 98 7.83 23.76 12.97
N CYS A 99 7.74 22.52 13.46
CA CYS A 99 6.71 22.13 14.43
C CYS A 99 7.01 22.72 15.80
N GLU A 100 8.27 22.65 16.24
CA GLU A 100 8.72 23.18 17.53
C GLU A 100 8.45 24.69 17.61
N THR A 101 8.85 25.45 16.60
CA THR A 101 8.66 26.92 16.54
C THR A 101 7.19 27.34 16.65
N ILE A 102 6.26 26.55 16.10
CA ILE A 102 4.82 26.86 16.15
C ILE A 102 4.23 26.45 17.51
N LEU A 103 4.66 25.31 18.05
CA LEU A 103 4.22 24.83 19.35
C LEU A 103 4.69 25.72 20.50
N ASP A 104 5.92 26.26 20.41
CA ASP A 104 6.45 27.24 21.37
C ASP A 104 5.62 28.53 21.39
N LYS A 105 4.97 28.89 20.28
CA LYS A 105 4.02 30.01 20.20
C LYS A 105 2.62 29.67 20.75
N GLY A 106 2.43 28.48 21.30
CA GLY A 106 1.13 28.03 21.82
C GLY A 106 0.12 27.65 20.74
N SER A 107 0.57 27.38 19.51
CA SER A 107 -0.30 27.04 18.37
C SER A 107 -0.03 25.61 17.87
N ILE A 108 -1.04 24.99 17.23
CA ILE A 108 -0.89 23.64 16.66
C ILE A 108 -0.40 23.78 15.20
N PRO A 109 0.71 23.12 14.80
CA PRO A 109 1.17 23.11 13.42
C PRO A 109 0.10 22.57 12.46
N ILE A 110 -0.07 23.19 11.30
CA ILE A 110 -1.13 22.80 10.33
C ILE A 110 -1.08 21.32 9.95
N ASN A 111 0.12 20.77 9.77
CA ASN A 111 0.35 19.37 9.41
C ASN A 111 0.56 18.46 10.62
N SER A 112 0.21 18.91 11.83
CA SER A 112 0.28 18.07 13.02
C SER A 112 -0.69 16.90 12.90
N LEU A 113 -0.27 15.73 13.40
CA LEU A 113 -1.12 14.56 13.54
C LEU A 113 -2.36 14.85 14.39
N ALA A 114 -2.24 15.77 15.36
CA ALA A 114 -3.36 16.26 16.16
C ALA A 114 -4.46 16.98 15.35
N ASN A 115 -4.19 17.40 14.11
CA ASN A 115 -5.21 18.01 13.22
C ASN A 115 -6.03 16.97 12.44
N GLY A 116 -6.29 15.80 13.02
CA GLY A 116 -7.04 14.72 12.37
C GLY A 116 -6.28 14.05 11.23
N GLN A 117 -4.96 14.23 11.18
CA GLN A 117 -4.06 13.55 10.24
C GLN A 117 -3.50 12.25 10.84
N TRP A 118 -3.89 11.93 12.07
CA TRP A 118 -3.51 10.71 12.76
C TRP A 118 -4.37 9.53 12.33
N ILE A 119 -3.74 8.57 11.66
CA ILE A 119 -4.37 7.28 11.32
C ILE A 119 -4.10 6.24 12.42
N GLY A 120 -2.97 6.37 13.12
CA GLY A 120 -2.51 5.41 14.13
C GLY A 120 -1.83 4.18 13.53
N ILE A 121 -1.47 3.24 14.40
CA ILE A 121 -0.94 1.94 13.98
C ILE A 121 -2.07 1.12 13.35
N VAL A 122 -1.76 0.41 12.27
CA VAL A 122 -2.73 -0.52 11.67
C VAL A 122 -2.91 -1.70 12.64
N PRO A 123 -4.14 -2.01 13.10
CA PRO A 123 -4.40 -3.15 13.98
C PRO A 123 -4.06 -4.49 13.33
N ASN A 124 -3.69 -5.50 14.12
CA ASN A 124 -3.30 -6.83 13.64
C ASN A 124 -4.39 -7.50 12.80
N GLU A 125 -5.65 -7.22 13.11
CA GLU A 125 -6.83 -7.70 12.40
C GLU A 125 -6.89 -7.19 10.96
N LEU A 126 -6.45 -5.95 10.73
CA LEU A 126 -6.42 -5.28 9.42
C LEU A 126 -5.08 -5.39 8.71
N GLN A 127 -4.01 -5.76 9.42
CA GLN A 127 -2.70 -5.98 8.81
C GLN A 127 -2.71 -7.19 7.87
N GLY A 128 -2.02 -7.03 6.74
CA GLY A 128 -1.77 -8.09 5.77
C GLY A 128 -3.02 -8.56 5.02
N LEU A 129 -4.07 -7.73 4.93
CA LEU A 129 -5.20 -7.98 4.03
C LEU A 129 -4.72 -7.91 2.58
N THR A 130 -5.12 -8.87 1.75
CA THR A 130 -4.89 -8.79 0.30
C THR A 130 -5.77 -7.72 -0.33
N TYR A 131 -5.52 -7.39 -1.61
CA TYR A 131 -6.38 -6.44 -2.33
C TYR A 131 -7.83 -6.94 -2.40
N ALA A 132 -8.04 -8.22 -2.71
CA ALA A 132 -9.36 -8.81 -2.73
C ALA A 132 -10.03 -8.83 -1.33
N GLU A 133 -9.30 -9.16 -0.27
CA GLU A 133 -9.82 -9.10 1.10
C GLU A 133 -10.22 -7.67 1.50
N SER A 134 -9.42 -6.67 1.09
CA SER A 134 -9.72 -5.25 1.31
C SER A 134 -11.02 -4.83 0.61
N LEU A 135 -11.27 -5.33 -0.61
CA LEU A 135 -12.54 -5.10 -1.32
C LEU A 135 -13.75 -5.76 -0.62
N LEU A 136 -13.54 -6.92 0.00
CA LEU A 136 -14.60 -7.64 0.72
C LEU A 136 -14.99 -6.96 2.03
N VAL A 137 -14.06 -6.25 2.69
CA VAL A 137 -14.34 -5.49 3.91
C VAL A 137 -14.75 -4.05 3.65
N ALA A 138 -14.52 -3.51 2.45
CA ALA A 138 -14.88 -2.14 2.12
C ALA A 138 -16.40 -1.93 2.00
N ARG A 139 -16.96 -0.96 2.75
CA ARG A 139 -18.36 -0.53 2.60
C ARG A 139 -18.63 0.22 1.31
N ILE A 140 -17.67 0.98 0.81
CA ILE A 140 -17.82 1.80 -0.39
C ILE A 140 -16.79 1.35 -1.43
N ARG A 141 -17.29 0.97 -2.60
CA ARG A 141 -16.46 0.54 -3.74
C ARG A 141 -16.62 1.53 -4.88
N HIS A 142 -15.57 2.31 -5.10
CA HIS A 142 -15.54 3.38 -6.09
C HIS A 142 -14.94 2.94 -7.43
N ASN A 143 -14.29 1.77 -7.50
CA ASN A 143 -13.63 1.29 -8.71
C ASN A 143 -14.05 -0.14 -9.05
N ARG A 144 -14.08 -0.43 -10.36
CA ARG A 144 -13.99 -1.77 -10.93
C ARG A 144 -12.57 -1.99 -11.41
N CYS A 145 -12.03 -3.17 -11.19
CA CYS A 145 -10.67 -3.53 -11.56
C CYS A 145 -10.70 -4.67 -12.57
N VAL A 146 -9.98 -4.50 -13.68
CA VAL A 146 -9.69 -5.59 -14.61
C VAL A 146 -8.20 -5.88 -14.52
N VAL A 147 -7.86 -7.10 -14.12
CA VAL A 147 -6.48 -7.56 -14.01
C VAL A 147 -6.22 -8.58 -15.11
N ARG A 148 -5.27 -8.26 -16.00
CA ARG A 148 -4.81 -9.12 -17.08
C ARG A 148 -3.42 -9.63 -16.74
N VAL A 149 -3.28 -10.94 -16.56
CA VAL A 149 -2.01 -11.60 -16.25
C VAL A 149 -1.52 -12.37 -17.46
N LYS A 150 -0.24 -12.18 -17.78
CA LYS A 150 0.53 -12.98 -18.72
C LYS A 150 1.47 -13.88 -17.94
N SER A 151 1.48 -15.17 -18.25
CA SER A 151 2.50 -16.11 -17.78
C SER A 151 3.40 -16.53 -18.94
N GLY A 152 4.72 -16.49 -18.74
CA GLY A 152 5.70 -16.90 -19.73
C GLY A 152 7.10 -17.01 -19.13
N ARG A 153 7.86 -18.05 -19.49
CA ARG A 153 9.25 -18.29 -19.04
C ARG A 153 9.44 -18.18 -17.50
N GLY A 154 8.48 -18.69 -16.73
CA GLY A 154 8.50 -18.62 -15.26
C GLY A 154 8.22 -17.25 -14.64
N LYS A 155 7.90 -16.23 -15.46
CA LYS A 155 7.54 -14.88 -15.02
C LYS A 155 6.03 -14.66 -15.13
N LEU A 156 5.48 -13.92 -14.16
CA LEU A 156 4.10 -13.42 -14.19
C LEU A 156 4.14 -11.90 -14.34
N ILE A 157 3.53 -11.38 -15.40
CA ILE A 157 3.35 -9.94 -15.60
C ILE A 157 1.87 -9.63 -15.56
N ALA A 158 1.47 -8.71 -14.67
CA ALA A 158 0.09 -8.31 -14.50
C ALA A 158 -0.10 -6.83 -14.86
N ASN A 159 -1.11 -6.54 -15.67
CA ASN A 159 -1.61 -5.19 -15.90
C ASN A 159 -2.98 -5.05 -15.23
N ALA A 160 -3.16 -4.00 -14.43
CA ALA A 160 -4.42 -3.67 -13.79
C ALA A 160 -4.98 -2.37 -14.35
N VAL A 161 -6.24 -2.37 -14.78
CA VAL A 161 -6.97 -1.18 -15.21
C VAL A 161 -8.12 -0.93 -14.24
N MET A 162 -8.20 0.30 -13.73
CA MET A 162 -9.22 0.74 -12.79
C MET A 162 -10.22 1.64 -13.49
N PHE A 163 -11.51 1.29 -13.42
CA PHE A 163 -12.61 2.11 -13.92
C PHE A 163 -13.41 2.66 -12.76
N ALA A 164 -13.76 3.94 -12.79
CA ALA A 164 -14.66 4.51 -11.79
C ALA A 164 -16.03 3.82 -11.87
N ASN A 165 -16.58 3.46 -10.72
CA ASN A 165 -17.93 2.93 -10.61
C ASN A 165 -18.92 4.12 -10.65
N PRO A 166 -19.80 4.22 -11.67
CA PRO A 166 -20.67 5.39 -11.84
C PRO A 166 -21.68 5.57 -10.69
N THR A 167 -21.86 4.56 -9.83
CA THR A 167 -22.69 4.66 -8.64
C THR A 167 -22.02 3.94 -7.47
N ALA A 168 -21.50 4.70 -6.51
CA ALA A 168 -20.97 4.15 -5.27
C ALA A 168 -22.13 3.58 -4.43
N LYS A 169 -22.26 2.25 -4.39
CA LYS A 169 -23.19 1.57 -3.48
C LYS A 169 -22.57 1.51 -2.09
N ILE A 170 -23.30 1.99 -1.07
CA ILE A 170 -22.92 1.83 0.34
C ILE A 170 -23.42 0.47 0.79
N ALA A 171 -22.51 -0.48 1.00
CA ALA A 171 -22.85 -1.82 1.43
C ALA A 171 -23.29 -1.84 2.90
N GLN A 172 -24.48 -2.36 3.13
CA GLN A 172 -25.04 -2.65 4.46
C GLN A 172 -24.83 -4.09 4.90
N VAL A 173 -24.53 -4.98 3.95
CA VAL A 173 -24.23 -6.40 4.20
C VAL A 173 -22.83 -6.68 3.66
N LEU A 174 -21.94 -7.19 4.50
CA LEU A 174 -20.60 -7.61 4.11
C LEU A 174 -20.24 -9.00 4.68
N PRO A 175 -19.36 -9.76 4.01
CA PRO A 175 -18.88 -9.53 2.65
C PRO A 175 -20.03 -9.61 1.63
N PRO A 176 -19.87 -9.05 0.42
CA PRO A 176 -20.86 -9.19 -0.65
C PRO A 176 -21.02 -10.67 -1.02
N PRO A 177 -22.07 -11.04 -1.76
CA PRO A 177 -22.11 -12.36 -2.38
C PRO A 177 -21.02 -12.48 -3.47
N ARG A 178 -20.56 -13.70 -3.73
CA ARG A 178 -19.43 -13.96 -4.64
C ARG A 178 -19.65 -13.41 -6.06
N HIS A 179 -20.88 -13.45 -6.58
CA HIS A 179 -21.18 -12.96 -7.93
C HIS A 179 -21.02 -11.43 -8.05
N GLU A 180 -21.31 -10.66 -6.99
CA GLU A 180 -21.08 -9.20 -6.99
C GLU A 180 -19.58 -8.88 -7.05
N LEU A 181 -18.71 -9.74 -6.49
CA LEU A 181 -17.27 -9.56 -6.61
C LEU A 181 -16.80 -9.69 -8.07
N ASN A 182 -17.40 -10.61 -8.84
CA ASN A 182 -17.09 -10.77 -10.27
C ASN A 182 -17.49 -9.53 -11.10
N GLU A 183 -18.49 -8.75 -10.68
CA GLU A 183 -18.88 -7.51 -11.39
C GLU A 183 -17.85 -6.38 -11.23
N ILE A 184 -17.13 -6.37 -10.12
CA ILE A 184 -16.16 -5.32 -9.77
C ILE A 184 -14.71 -5.74 -10.00
N LEU A 185 -14.44 -7.03 -10.13
CA LEU A 185 -13.11 -7.58 -10.27
C LEU A 185 -13.11 -8.68 -11.31
N ALA A 186 -12.58 -8.36 -12.49
CA ALA A 186 -12.39 -9.32 -13.57
C ALA A 186 -10.92 -9.73 -13.64
N PHE A 187 -10.65 -11.03 -13.75
CA PHE A 187 -9.31 -11.57 -13.86
C PHE A 187 -9.16 -12.41 -15.12
N VAL A 188 -8.23 -12.00 -15.98
CA VAL A 188 -7.96 -12.64 -17.26
C VAL A 188 -6.54 -13.19 -17.22
N PHE A 189 -6.40 -14.51 -17.27
CA PHE A 189 -5.12 -15.19 -17.35
C PHE A 189 -4.81 -15.59 -18.78
N MET A 190 -3.60 -15.28 -19.23
CA MET A 190 -3.11 -15.60 -20.55
C MET A 190 -1.81 -16.38 -20.46
N GLY A 191 -1.77 -17.53 -21.11
CA GLY A 191 -0.62 -18.42 -21.11
C GLY A 191 -0.83 -19.58 -22.07
N SER A 192 0.18 -20.45 -22.17
CA SER A 192 0.10 -21.69 -22.94
C SER A 192 -0.80 -22.74 -22.27
N ALA A 193 -0.91 -22.68 -20.93
CA ALA A 193 -1.75 -23.53 -20.08
C ALA A 193 -2.54 -22.70 -19.05
N LYS A 194 -3.51 -23.35 -18.40
CA LYS A 194 -4.26 -22.79 -17.27
C LYS A 194 -3.31 -22.49 -16.10
N PRO A 195 -3.64 -21.49 -15.25
CA PRO A 195 -2.80 -21.16 -14.10
C PRO A 195 -2.73 -22.32 -13.12
N THR A 196 -1.52 -22.63 -12.69
CA THR A 196 -1.22 -23.56 -11.60
C THR A 196 -1.61 -22.96 -10.24
N GLU A 197 -1.81 -23.80 -9.22
CA GLU A 197 -2.12 -23.31 -7.87
C GLU A 197 -1.05 -22.37 -7.31
N ASP A 198 0.23 -22.61 -7.64
CA ASP A 198 1.33 -21.79 -7.17
C ASP A 198 1.35 -20.41 -7.85
N GLU A 199 0.94 -20.32 -9.12
CA GLU A 199 0.71 -19.03 -9.78
C GLU A 199 -0.46 -18.29 -9.13
N LEU A 200 -1.54 -18.98 -8.80
CA LEU A 200 -2.70 -18.40 -8.10
C LEU A 200 -2.36 -17.85 -6.72
N LYS A 201 -1.44 -18.50 -5.98
CA LYS A 201 -0.95 -18.00 -4.68
C LYS A 201 -0.12 -16.72 -4.80
N ARG A 202 0.54 -16.49 -5.94
CA ARG A 202 1.36 -15.28 -6.21
C ARG A 202 0.52 -14.09 -6.67
N ILE A 203 -0.72 -14.33 -7.08
CA ILE A 203 -1.63 -13.28 -7.54
C ILE A 203 -2.26 -12.58 -6.32
N PRO A 204 -2.33 -11.23 -6.29
CA PRO A 204 -2.83 -10.45 -5.13
C PRO A 204 -4.35 -10.54 -4.90
N LEU A 205 -5.00 -11.59 -5.42
CA LEU A 205 -6.45 -11.83 -5.39
C LEU A 205 -6.84 -12.99 -4.49
N LEU A 206 -5.88 -13.60 -3.78
CA LEU A 206 -6.13 -14.59 -2.76
C LEU A 206 -7.03 -14.02 -1.66
N VAL A 207 -8.06 -14.76 -1.27
CA VAL A 207 -8.94 -14.44 -0.13
C VAL A 207 -8.87 -15.55 0.90
N ARG A 208 -8.70 -15.16 2.16
CA ARG A 208 -8.80 -16.03 3.34
C ARG A 208 -10.06 -15.66 4.10
N ARG A 209 -11.07 -16.53 4.07
CA ARG A 209 -12.39 -16.30 4.69
C ARG A 209 -12.29 -15.84 6.15
N ASN A 210 -11.46 -16.52 6.95
CA ASN A 210 -11.32 -16.22 8.37
C ASN A 210 -10.69 -14.84 8.61
N LYS A 211 -9.76 -14.41 7.76
CA LYS A 211 -9.13 -13.09 7.86
C LYS A 211 -10.13 -11.98 7.56
N VAL A 212 -10.98 -12.15 6.55
CA VAL A 212 -12.09 -11.24 6.24
C VAL A 212 -13.07 -11.16 7.42
N ALA A 213 -13.46 -12.30 7.99
CA ALA A 213 -14.37 -12.32 9.14
C ALA A 213 -13.80 -11.58 10.36
N ILE A 214 -12.52 -11.80 10.69
CA ILE A 214 -11.83 -11.11 11.79
C ILE A 214 -11.81 -9.60 11.54
N ALA A 215 -11.43 -9.17 10.34
CA ALA A 215 -11.39 -7.76 9.97
C ALA A 215 -12.78 -7.08 10.06
N LEU A 216 -13.84 -7.73 9.54
CA LEU A 216 -15.20 -7.19 9.61
C LEU A 216 -15.71 -7.02 11.04
N ASN A 217 -15.46 -8.01 11.91
CA ASN A 217 -15.85 -7.93 13.31
C ASN A 217 -15.10 -6.82 14.04
N TRP A 218 -13.79 -6.68 13.77
CA TRP A 218 -13.00 -5.59 14.34
C TRP A 218 -13.52 -4.23 13.88
N LEU A 219 -13.79 -4.06 12.58
CA LEU A 219 -14.33 -2.82 12.01
C LEU A 219 -15.69 -2.47 12.61
N LYS A 220 -16.61 -3.44 12.71
CA LYS A 220 -17.93 -3.21 13.31
C LYS A 220 -17.85 -2.75 14.76
N LEU A 221 -16.86 -3.24 15.52
CA LEU A 221 -16.66 -2.85 16.91
C LEU A 221 -16.00 -1.47 17.05
N ASN A 222 -15.05 -1.14 16.18
CA ASN A 222 -14.11 -0.03 16.36
C ASN A 222 -14.31 1.17 15.42
N HIS A 223 -14.92 0.98 14.26
CA HIS A 223 -15.09 2.03 13.25
C HIS A 223 -16.52 2.57 13.29
N GLN A 224 -16.66 3.90 13.40
CA GLN A 224 -17.98 4.53 13.47
C GLN A 224 -18.81 4.21 12.23
N ASP A 225 -18.21 4.26 11.04
CA ASP A 225 -18.90 3.95 9.79
C ASP A 225 -19.09 2.45 9.55
N TYR A 226 -19.01 1.58 10.56
CA TYR A 226 -19.30 0.14 10.42
C TYR A 226 -20.29 -0.37 11.48
N TYR A 227 -20.79 0.51 12.36
CA TYR A 227 -21.62 0.11 13.50
C TYR A 227 -22.92 -0.61 13.08
N ASP A 228 -23.55 -0.15 12.00
CA ASP A 228 -24.80 -0.64 11.43
C ASP A 228 -24.60 -1.80 10.44
N LEU A 229 -23.34 -2.18 10.17
CA LEU A 229 -23.02 -3.21 9.20
C LEU A 229 -23.59 -4.57 9.61
N ASN A 230 -24.31 -5.25 8.73
CA ASN A 230 -24.68 -6.65 8.89
C ASN A 230 -23.56 -7.56 8.33
N ILE A 231 -23.00 -8.43 9.17
CA ILE A 231 -21.98 -9.38 8.75
C ILE A 231 -22.68 -10.69 8.35
N SER A 232 -22.74 -10.97 7.06
CA SER A 232 -23.43 -12.16 6.53
C SER A 232 -22.55 -13.40 6.65
N ALA A 233 -22.91 -14.29 7.57
CA ALA A 233 -22.29 -15.61 7.72
C ALA A 233 -22.52 -16.49 6.49
N GLU A 234 -23.69 -16.36 5.85
CA GLU A 234 -24.04 -17.07 4.62
C GLU A 234 -23.09 -16.68 3.48
N ASN A 235 -22.88 -15.37 3.24
CA ASN A 235 -21.97 -14.90 2.20
C ASN A 235 -20.53 -15.35 2.50
N LEU A 236 -20.07 -15.22 3.75
CA LEU A 236 -18.75 -15.71 4.17
C LEU A 236 -18.56 -17.19 3.83
N ALA A 237 -19.58 -18.02 4.03
CA ALA A 237 -19.53 -19.45 3.73
C ALA A 237 -19.35 -19.78 2.24
N THR A 238 -19.67 -18.84 1.34
CA THR A 238 -19.47 -19.02 -0.12
C THR A 238 -18.02 -18.79 -0.58
N TYR A 239 -17.20 -18.07 0.20
CA TYR A 239 -15.80 -17.78 -0.15
C TYR A 239 -14.88 -18.93 0.22
N PRO A 240 -13.81 -19.25 -0.54
CA PRO A 240 -12.88 -20.31 -0.15
C PRO A 240 -12.22 -20.04 1.21
N LEU A 241 -11.84 -21.11 1.92
CA LEU A 241 -11.06 -20.95 3.17
C LEU A 241 -9.75 -20.19 2.91
N SER A 242 -9.09 -20.52 1.81
CA SER A 242 -7.96 -19.79 1.23
C SER A 242 -7.97 -20.06 -0.28
N GLY A 243 -8.04 -19.03 -1.13
CA GLY A 243 -8.03 -19.20 -2.58
C GLY A 243 -8.54 -17.99 -3.34
N VAL A 244 -8.57 -18.07 -4.67
CA VAL A 244 -9.10 -17.00 -5.52
C VAL A 244 -10.63 -17.05 -5.53
N PRO A 245 -11.32 -15.97 -5.10
CA PRO A 245 -12.78 -15.96 -4.92
C PRO A 245 -13.53 -15.61 -6.20
N ILE A 246 -12.87 -15.28 -7.29
CA ILE A 246 -13.47 -14.87 -8.56
C ILE A 246 -13.28 -15.93 -9.63
N GLU A 247 -14.09 -15.85 -10.68
CA GLU A 247 -13.86 -16.65 -11.88
C GLU A 247 -12.62 -16.13 -12.64
N ILE A 248 -11.79 -17.05 -13.08
CA ILE A 248 -10.58 -16.75 -13.86
C ILE A 248 -10.89 -17.05 -15.31
N GLN A 249 -10.92 -16.01 -16.13
CA GLN A 249 -11.05 -16.17 -17.57
C GLN A 249 -9.69 -16.57 -18.14
N TYR A 250 -9.59 -17.79 -18.66
CA TYR A 250 -8.38 -18.27 -19.31
C TYR A 250 -8.44 -18.04 -20.82
N MET A 251 -7.42 -17.41 -21.37
CA MET A 251 -7.21 -17.30 -22.81
C MET A 251 -5.90 -17.97 -23.17
N LYS A 252 -5.98 -19.04 -23.98
CA LYS A 252 -4.79 -19.67 -24.54
C LYS A 252 -4.12 -18.69 -25.49
N THR A 253 -2.82 -18.48 -25.31
CA THR A 253 -2.01 -17.65 -26.20
C THR A 253 -0.95 -18.54 -26.84
N ASP A 254 -0.73 -18.40 -28.14
CA ASP A 254 0.31 -19.15 -28.83
C ASP A 254 1.68 -18.69 -28.33
N GLU A 255 2.60 -19.64 -28.13
CA GLU A 255 3.91 -19.40 -27.51
C GLU A 255 4.69 -18.28 -28.23
N GLU A 256 4.52 -18.16 -29.55
CA GLU A 256 5.14 -17.13 -30.39
C GLU A 256 4.73 -15.68 -30.05
N GLU A 257 3.51 -15.45 -29.52
CA GLU A 257 3.06 -14.11 -29.11
C GLU A 257 3.58 -13.73 -27.72
N ILE A 258 3.81 -14.71 -26.85
CA ILE A 258 4.37 -14.49 -25.50
C ILE A 258 5.88 -14.16 -25.62
N ILE A 259 6.59 -14.81 -26.56
CA ILE A 259 8.01 -14.62 -26.84
C ILE A 259 8.36 -13.21 -27.35
N LYS A 260 7.40 -12.48 -27.94
CA LYS A 260 7.66 -11.17 -28.57
C LYS A 260 7.38 -9.95 -27.68
N ASP A 261 6.97 -10.12 -26.42
CA ASP A 261 6.75 -8.98 -25.52
C ASP A 261 8.10 -8.47 -24.97
N PRO A 262 8.61 -7.30 -25.40
CA PRO A 262 9.94 -6.82 -25.02
C PRO A 262 10.12 -6.67 -23.51
N LEU A 263 9.02 -6.53 -22.76
CA LEU A 263 9.02 -6.40 -21.31
C LEU A 263 9.25 -7.73 -20.58
N THR A 264 9.16 -8.87 -21.28
CA THR A 264 9.42 -10.22 -20.73
C THR A 264 10.82 -10.74 -21.08
N MET A 265 11.44 -10.15 -22.11
CA MET A 265 12.73 -10.52 -22.68
C MET A 265 13.87 -9.96 -21.82
N SER A 266 14.84 -10.82 -21.46
CA SER A 266 16.17 -10.37 -21.04
C SER A 266 17.02 -10.13 -22.29
N ASP A 267 17.86 -9.09 -22.29
CA ASP A 267 18.87 -8.86 -23.35
C ASP A 267 19.91 -9.99 -23.44
N HIS A 268 19.90 -10.92 -22.48
CA HIS A 268 20.80 -12.07 -22.39
C HIS A 268 20.09 -13.45 -22.42
N ASP A 269 18.80 -13.52 -22.76
CA ASP A 269 18.08 -14.82 -22.82
C ASP A 269 18.48 -15.60 -24.09
N THR A 270 19.28 -16.67 -23.92
CA THR A 270 19.63 -17.64 -24.98
C THR A 270 18.95 -19.01 -24.81
N GLU A 271 17.98 -19.15 -23.91
CA GLU A 271 17.35 -20.45 -23.62
C GLU A 271 16.21 -20.77 -24.60
N GLU A 272 16.29 -21.96 -25.21
CA GLU A 272 15.16 -22.61 -25.91
C GLU A 272 14.17 -23.15 -24.88
N THR A 273 12.88 -22.99 -25.15
CA THR A 273 11.78 -23.26 -24.21
C THR A 273 11.51 -24.76 -24.04
N GLU A 274 11.71 -25.30 -22.83
CA GLU A 274 11.07 -26.56 -22.43
C GLU A 274 9.61 -26.28 -22.03
N GLY A 275 8.68 -26.78 -22.84
CA GLY A 275 7.25 -26.76 -22.52
C GLY A 275 6.95 -27.61 -21.29
N THR A 276 6.25 -27.04 -20.31
CA THR A 276 5.73 -27.80 -19.16
C THR A 276 4.48 -28.58 -19.58
N ASN A 277 4.69 -29.73 -20.21
CA ASN A 277 3.64 -30.74 -20.40
C ASN A 277 3.40 -31.51 -19.10
N SER A 278 2.70 -30.89 -18.15
CA SER A 278 2.04 -31.62 -17.08
C SER A 278 0.56 -31.71 -17.39
N ALA A 279 0.24 -32.58 -18.34
CA ALA A 279 -1.13 -33.00 -18.61
C ALA A 279 -1.55 -34.02 -17.54
N ASP A 280 -2.36 -33.59 -16.57
CA ASP A 280 -3.15 -34.54 -15.79
C ASP A 280 -4.25 -35.09 -16.70
N GLN A 281 -4.04 -36.32 -17.19
CA GLN A 281 -5.09 -37.20 -17.64
C GLN A 281 -5.61 -37.99 -16.43
N THR A 282 -6.68 -37.51 -15.80
CA THR A 282 -7.90 -38.23 -15.34
C THR A 282 -8.61 -37.48 -14.21
#